data_AF-A0A2A2K9X2-F1
#
_entry.id   AF-A0A2A2K9X2-F1
#
_cell.length_a   1.000
_cell.length_b   1.000
_cell.length_c   1.000
_cell.angle_alpha   90.00
_cell.angle_beta   90.00
_cell.angle_gamma   90.00
#
_symmetry.space_group_name_H-M   'P 1'
#
loop_
_entity.id
_entity.type
_entity.pdbx_description
1 polymer ?
#
loop_
_entity_poly.entity_id
_entity_poly.type
_entity_poly.pdbx_seq_one_letter_code
_entity_poly.pdbx_strand_id
1 'polypeptide(L)'
;MIGHSRGSENALMTAVQRNAYGLILVNGTGLRIHHAIKPIWKFRYGAALYFSLTPFQSFLNPYYKRWFEDNYNMVAKRAELVPRFMKTVANLSVEGTAPFIEKTKELPMKIIYVYGGKDHLIENDIQEEVIQKYSLPEMSVKEAEYTTLLPAVADSFKFGGKGCAICFEDESHFMQQTKADLLAELAKIMAEADQLKRRSHL
;
A
#
# COMPACT_ATOMS: atom_id res chain seq x y z
N MET A 1 -11.44 5.18 0.11
CA MET A 1 -10.06 5.64 -0.14
C MET A 1 -9.27 4.47 -0.67
N ILE A 2 -8.39 4.69 -1.65
CA ILE A 2 -7.51 3.64 -2.18
C ILE A 2 -6.08 4.16 -2.09
N GLY A 3 -5.17 3.35 -1.59
CA GLY A 3 -3.75 3.67 -1.50
C GLY A 3 -2.89 2.51 -1.95
N HIS A 4 -1.78 2.80 -2.63
CA HIS A 4 -0.76 1.83 -3.00
C HIS A 4 0.58 2.21 -2.39
N SER A 5 1.33 1.25 -1.84
CA SER A 5 2.67 1.49 -1.27
C SER A 5 2.66 2.67 -0.29
N ARG A 6 3.47 3.71 -0.50
CA ARG A 6 3.47 4.95 0.31
C ARG A 6 2.10 5.63 0.37
N GLY A 7 1.32 5.53 -0.70
CA GLY A 7 -0.03 6.07 -0.78
C GLY A 7 -0.99 5.43 0.23
N SER A 8 -0.70 4.22 0.71
CA SER A 8 -1.48 3.54 1.74
C SER A 8 -1.49 4.29 3.07
N GLU A 9 -0.36 4.88 3.48
CA GLU A 9 -0.29 5.71 4.69
C GLU A 9 -1.19 6.95 4.57
N ASN A 10 -1.10 7.68 3.43
CA ASN A 10 -1.95 8.85 3.21
C ASN A 10 -3.43 8.48 3.12
N ALA A 11 -3.76 7.38 2.45
CA ALA A 11 -5.11 6.87 2.33
C ALA A 11 -5.70 6.49 3.70
N LEU A 12 -4.93 5.79 4.53
CA LEU A 12 -5.30 5.42 5.89
C LEU A 12 -5.56 6.66 6.76
N MET A 13 -4.60 7.58 6.83
CA MET A 13 -4.72 8.78 7.65
C MET A 13 -5.92 9.63 7.23
N THR A 14 -6.09 9.82 5.92
CA THR A 14 -7.23 10.59 5.37
C THR A 14 -8.55 9.87 5.62
N ALA A 15 -8.60 8.54 5.45
CA ALA A 15 -9.79 7.74 5.70
C ALA A 15 -10.25 7.86 7.16
N VAL A 16 -9.31 7.78 8.12
CA VAL A 16 -9.62 7.95 9.54
C VAL A 16 -10.07 9.38 9.84
N GLN A 17 -9.36 10.40 9.35
CA GLN A 17 -9.70 11.80 9.63
C GLN A 17 -11.03 12.25 9.03
N ARG A 18 -11.41 11.69 7.88
CA ARG A 18 -12.64 12.03 7.16
C ARG A 18 -13.78 11.04 7.42
N ASN A 19 -13.60 10.08 8.32
CA ASN A 19 -14.56 9.00 8.58
C ASN A 19 -15.03 8.32 7.28
N ALA A 20 -14.10 7.97 6.41
CA ALA A 20 -14.42 7.32 5.15
C ALA A 20 -15.10 5.96 5.41
N TYR A 21 -16.05 5.63 4.54
CA TYR A 21 -16.74 4.34 4.61
C TYR A 21 -15.80 3.15 4.38
N GLY A 22 -14.88 3.29 3.43
CA GLY A 22 -14.08 2.18 2.92
C GLY A 22 -12.62 2.55 2.66
N LEU A 23 -11.72 1.61 2.89
CA LEU A 23 -10.29 1.73 2.71
C LEU A 23 -9.73 0.50 1.97
N ILE A 24 -9.09 0.71 0.83
CA ILE A 24 -8.38 -0.33 0.09
C ILE A 24 -6.90 0.02 0.10
N LEU A 25 -6.09 -0.90 0.63
CA LEU A 25 -4.63 -0.75 0.70
C LEU A 25 -4.00 -1.81 -0.20
N VAL A 26 -3.10 -1.41 -1.08
CA VAL A 26 -2.42 -2.31 -2.02
C VAL A 26 -0.92 -2.24 -1.77
N ASN A 27 -0.27 -3.36 -1.46
CA ASN A 27 1.16 -3.45 -1.12
C ASN A 27 1.59 -2.35 -0.14
N GLY A 28 0.88 -2.23 0.99
CA GLY A 28 1.17 -1.20 1.99
C GLY A 28 2.60 -1.30 2.55
N THR A 29 3.17 -0.17 2.95
CA THR A 29 4.58 -0.03 3.37
C THR A 29 4.96 -0.74 4.68
N GLY A 30 4.00 -1.36 5.37
CA GLY A 30 4.26 -2.00 6.65
C GLY A 30 4.32 -1.07 7.86
N LEU A 31 4.60 -1.66 9.02
CA LEU A 31 4.77 -0.97 10.31
C LEU A 31 6.24 -0.75 10.70
N ARG A 32 7.19 -1.30 9.93
CA ARG A 32 8.63 -1.18 10.18
C ARG A 32 9.43 -1.05 8.89
N ILE A 33 10.70 -0.68 9.03
CA ILE A 33 11.64 -0.51 7.92
C ILE A 33 11.85 -1.86 7.19
N HIS A 34 11.42 -1.93 5.93
CA HIS A 34 11.55 -3.07 5.01
C HIS A 34 12.74 -2.96 4.05
N HIS A 35 13.04 -4.03 3.31
CA HIS A 35 14.15 -4.15 2.36
C HIS A 35 14.32 -2.92 1.46
N ALA A 36 13.23 -2.48 0.82
CA ALA A 36 13.24 -1.38 -0.14
C ALA A 36 13.69 -0.03 0.43
N ILE A 37 13.67 0.17 1.74
CA ILE A 37 14.05 1.45 2.37
C ILE A 37 15.20 1.29 3.37
N LYS A 38 15.81 0.11 3.42
CA LYS A 38 16.93 -0.18 4.30
C LYS A 38 18.26 0.16 3.60
N PRO A 39 19.19 0.86 4.26
CA PRO A 39 19.00 1.65 5.47
C PRO A 39 18.42 3.05 5.16
N ILE A 40 17.51 3.54 6.02
CA ILE A 40 16.74 4.76 5.76
C ILE A 40 17.60 6.03 5.66
N TRP A 41 18.80 6.03 6.26
CA TRP A 41 19.72 7.15 6.20
C TRP A 41 20.18 7.46 4.77
N LYS A 42 20.31 6.45 3.88
CA LYS A 42 20.70 6.67 2.47
C LYS A 42 19.73 7.63 1.78
N PHE A 43 18.44 7.50 2.08
CA PHE A 43 17.38 8.36 1.54
C PHE A 43 17.45 9.78 2.10
N ARG A 44 17.66 9.91 3.42
CA ARG A 44 17.77 11.20 4.10
C ARG A 44 18.99 11.99 3.60
N TYR A 45 20.17 11.38 3.59
CA TYR A 45 21.40 12.02 3.15
C TYR A 45 21.46 12.21 1.64
N GLY A 46 21.01 11.24 0.84
CA GLY A 46 20.97 11.36 -0.61
C GLY A 46 20.05 12.50 -1.06
N ALA A 47 18.84 12.59 -0.50
CA ALA A 47 17.96 13.71 -0.80
C ALA A 47 18.61 15.05 -0.38
N ALA A 48 19.15 15.14 0.84
CA ALA A 48 19.80 16.35 1.33
C ALA A 48 20.98 16.78 0.43
N LEU A 49 21.87 15.86 0.08
CA LEU A 49 23.03 16.12 -0.75
C LEU A 49 22.64 16.68 -2.12
N TYR A 50 21.65 16.07 -2.79
CA TYR A 50 21.19 16.52 -4.10
C TYR A 50 20.58 17.93 -4.07
N PHE A 51 19.76 18.23 -3.06
CA PHE A 51 19.13 19.55 -2.93
C PHE A 51 20.08 20.63 -2.38
N SER A 52 21.14 20.26 -1.68
CA SER A 52 22.19 21.18 -1.23
C SER A 52 23.19 21.52 -2.35
N LEU A 53 23.40 20.62 -3.31
CA LEU A 53 24.33 20.79 -4.44
C LEU A 53 23.63 21.22 -5.74
N THR A 54 22.65 22.13 -5.65
CA THR A 54 21.83 22.57 -6.80
C THR A 54 22.64 22.91 -8.06
N PRO A 55 23.77 23.65 -7.99
CA PRO A 55 24.57 23.95 -9.19
C PRO A 55 25.19 22.72 -9.88
N PHE A 56 25.30 21.58 -9.19
CA PHE A 56 25.98 20.37 -9.67
C PHE A 56 25.01 19.21 -9.98
N GLN A 57 23.70 19.45 -9.96
CA GLN A 57 22.68 18.41 -10.15
C GLN A 57 22.83 17.65 -11.47
N SER A 58 23.22 18.31 -12.56
CA SER A 58 23.46 17.66 -13.85
C SER A 58 24.54 16.59 -13.79
N PHE A 59 25.57 16.79 -12.97
CA PHE A 59 26.63 15.79 -12.74
C PHE A 59 26.15 14.66 -11.83
N LEU A 60 25.31 14.96 -10.84
CA LEU A 60 24.78 13.96 -9.90
C LEU A 60 23.71 13.06 -10.54
N ASN A 61 22.93 13.59 -11.48
CA ASN A 61 21.80 12.91 -12.10
C ASN A 61 22.10 11.47 -12.59
N PRO A 62 23.16 11.21 -13.36
CA PRO A 62 23.51 9.84 -13.78
C PRO A 62 23.77 8.89 -12.61
N TYR A 63 24.41 9.36 -11.54
CA TYR A 63 24.71 8.54 -10.36
C TYR A 63 23.43 8.17 -9.60
N TYR A 64 22.54 9.13 -9.38
CA TYR A 64 21.26 8.88 -8.71
C TYR A 64 20.38 7.95 -9.54
N LYS A 65 20.34 8.15 -10.86
CA LYS A 65 19.59 7.27 -11.78
C LYS A 65 20.10 5.83 -11.70
N ARG A 66 21.41 5.63 -11.85
CA ARG A 66 22.03 4.30 -11.78
C ARG A 66 21.80 3.64 -10.42
N TRP A 67 21.99 4.38 -9.33
CA TRP A 67 21.71 3.88 -7.99
C TRP A 67 20.26 3.39 -7.85
N PHE A 68 19.28 4.13 -8.37
CA PHE A 68 17.88 3.73 -8.32
C PHE A 68 17.62 2.46 -9.14
N GLU A 69 18.10 2.41 -10.38
CA GLU A 69 17.93 1.25 -11.27
C GLU A 69 18.55 -0.03 -10.69
N ASP A 70 19.75 0.08 -10.11
CA ASP A 70 20.46 -1.04 -9.50
C ASP A 70 19.77 -1.57 -8.22
N ASN A 71 19.09 -0.71 -7.45
CA ASN A 71 18.50 -1.09 -6.15
C ASN A 71 17.02 -1.51 -6.25
N TYR A 72 16.28 -1.00 -7.25
CA TYR A 72 14.83 -1.23 -7.36
C TYR A 72 14.43 -2.05 -8.58
N ASN A 73 15.37 -2.37 -9.47
CA ASN A 73 15.08 -3.03 -10.74
C ASN A 73 13.97 -2.30 -11.53
N MET A 74 13.99 -0.96 -11.49
CA MET A 74 13.01 -0.06 -12.10
C MET A 74 13.73 1.01 -12.90
N VAL A 75 13.20 1.33 -14.09
CA VAL A 75 13.75 2.42 -14.92
C VAL A 75 13.24 3.77 -14.43
N ALA A 76 14.16 4.66 -14.05
CA ALA A 76 13.78 6.03 -13.72
C ALA A 76 13.49 6.83 -15.00
N LYS A 77 12.23 7.27 -15.19
CA LYS A 77 11.82 8.10 -16.33
C LYS A 77 12.69 9.35 -16.50
N ARG A 78 13.09 9.95 -15.38
CA ARG A 78 13.93 11.15 -15.29
C ARG A 78 14.81 11.06 -14.05
N ALA A 79 16.08 11.42 -14.18
CA ALA A 79 17.05 11.31 -13.09
C ALA A 79 16.68 12.23 -11.90
N GLU A 80 16.11 13.40 -12.19
CA GLU A 80 15.70 14.41 -11.21
C GLU A 80 14.53 13.95 -10.33
N LEU A 81 13.85 12.86 -10.70
CA LEU A 81 12.79 12.27 -9.89
C LEU A 81 13.33 11.37 -8.78
N VAL A 82 14.53 10.80 -8.93
CA VAL A 82 15.11 9.91 -7.91
C VAL A 82 15.32 10.63 -6.58
N PRO A 83 15.94 11.83 -6.50
CA PRO A 83 16.11 12.54 -5.24
C PRO A 83 14.79 12.96 -4.60
N ARG A 84 13.75 13.23 -5.42
CA ARG A 84 12.40 13.51 -4.92
C ARG A 84 11.76 12.26 -4.32
N PHE A 85 11.89 11.11 -4.99
CA PHE A 85 11.52 9.82 -4.44
C PHE A 85 12.24 9.55 -3.11
N MET A 86 13.56 9.77 -3.05
CA MET A 86 14.33 9.61 -1.83
C MET A 86 13.82 10.51 -0.70
N LYS A 87 13.49 11.76 -1.00
CA LYS A 87 12.87 12.69 -0.04
C LYS A 87 11.52 12.17 0.47
N THR A 88 10.71 11.59 -0.40
CA THR A 88 9.41 11.00 -0.01
C THR A 88 9.59 9.78 0.90
N VAL A 89 10.53 8.89 0.58
CA VAL A 89 10.87 7.71 1.40
C VAL A 89 11.47 8.13 2.75
N ALA A 90 12.32 9.15 2.77
CA ALA A 90 12.93 9.67 3.99
C ALA A 90 11.89 10.16 5.03
N ASN A 91 10.72 10.59 4.55
CA ASN A 91 9.58 11.08 5.34
C ASN A 91 8.48 10.03 5.51
N LEU A 92 8.77 8.76 5.24
CA LEU A 92 7.82 7.67 5.45
C LEU A 92 7.65 7.40 6.95
N SER A 93 6.41 7.38 7.42
CA SER A 93 6.11 7.22 8.85
C SER A 93 5.60 5.80 9.12
N VAL A 94 6.47 4.80 8.91
CA VAL A 94 6.13 3.38 9.13
C VAL A 94 5.51 3.16 10.51
N GLU A 95 6.19 3.61 11.56
CA GLU A 95 5.75 3.47 12.95
C GLU A 95 4.55 4.38 13.27
N GLY A 96 4.45 5.53 12.60
CA GLY A 96 3.37 6.50 12.84
C GLY A 96 2.02 6.07 12.27
N THR A 97 1.95 5.02 11.46
CA THR A 97 0.68 4.48 10.94
C THR A 97 -0.09 3.66 11.96
N ALA A 98 0.60 3.00 12.91
CA ALA A 98 -0.04 2.08 13.86
C ALA A 98 -1.21 2.69 14.67
N PRO A 99 -1.13 3.94 15.18
CA PRO A 99 -2.26 4.58 15.86
C PRO A 99 -3.48 4.79 14.95
N PHE A 100 -3.26 5.01 13.65
CA PHE A 100 -4.37 5.16 12.70
C PHE A 100 -5.02 3.81 12.39
N ILE A 101 -4.24 2.73 12.33
CA ILE A 101 -4.78 1.37 12.22
C ILE A 101 -5.71 1.07 13.39
N GLU A 102 -5.29 1.36 14.62
CA GLU A 102 -6.14 1.15 15.80
C GLU A 102 -7.44 1.96 15.74
N LYS A 103 -7.39 3.23 15.30
CA LYS A 103 -8.60 4.05 15.10
C LYS A 103 -9.57 3.45 14.09
N THR A 104 -9.11 2.71 13.08
CA THR A 104 -10.03 2.03 12.15
C THR A 104 -10.88 0.95 12.84
N LYS A 105 -10.44 0.42 13.98
CA LYS A 105 -11.22 -0.56 14.77
C LYS A 105 -12.43 0.06 15.45
N GLU A 106 -12.35 1.33 15.81
CA GLU A 106 -13.45 2.09 16.43
C GLU A 106 -14.45 2.61 15.38
N LEU A 107 -14.01 2.75 14.13
CA LEU A 107 -14.84 3.24 13.04
C LEU A 107 -15.62 2.10 12.36
N PRO A 108 -16.83 2.36 11.82
CA PRO A 108 -17.58 1.42 11.00
C PRO A 108 -16.99 1.32 9.57
N MET A 109 -15.67 1.42 9.44
CA MET A 109 -14.92 1.42 8.19
C MET A 109 -14.73 -0.01 7.68
N LYS A 110 -14.92 -0.20 6.39
CA LYS A 110 -14.63 -1.43 5.66
C LYS A 110 -13.21 -1.39 5.10
N ILE A 111 -12.49 -2.50 5.17
CA ILE A 111 -11.07 -2.56 4.82
C ILE A 111 -10.81 -3.76 3.91
N ILE A 112 -10.19 -3.51 2.77
CA ILE A 112 -9.56 -4.57 1.97
C ILE A 112 -8.07 -4.29 1.96
N TYR A 113 -7.30 -5.25 2.47
CA TYR A 113 -5.86 -5.22 2.37
C TYR A 113 -5.42 -6.16 1.25
N VAL A 114 -4.62 -5.69 0.30
CA VAL A 114 -4.15 -6.50 -0.83
C VAL A 114 -2.63 -6.43 -0.85
N TYR A 115 -1.98 -7.58 -1.05
CA TYR A 115 -0.55 -7.60 -1.30
C TYR A 115 -0.12 -8.75 -2.21
N GLY A 116 1.04 -8.61 -2.84
CA GLY A 116 1.66 -9.64 -3.68
C GLY A 116 2.59 -10.54 -2.87
N GLY A 117 2.47 -11.86 -3.01
CA GLY A 117 3.31 -12.83 -2.30
C GLY A 117 4.77 -12.88 -2.78
N LYS A 118 5.05 -12.34 -3.97
CA LYS A 118 6.40 -12.16 -4.55
C LYS A 118 6.82 -10.69 -4.57
N ASP A 119 6.36 -9.91 -3.60
CA ASP A 119 6.83 -8.55 -3.40
C ASP A 119 8.32 -8.56 -2.99
N HIS A 120 9.19 -8.05 -3.86
CA HIS A 120 10.63 -7.98 -3.62
C HIS A 120 11.04 -6.71 -2.85
N LEU A 121 10.12 -5.76 -2.67
CA LEU A 121 10.36 -4.50 -1.96
C LEU A 121 9.97 -4.60 -0.50
N ILE A 122 8.92 -5.37 -0.21
CA ILE A 122 8.35 -5.52 1.13
C ILE A 122 8.25 -6.99 1.47
N GLU A 123 8.88 -7.38 2.58
CA GLU A 123 8.84 -8.75 3.07
C GLU A 123 7.43 -9.17 3.52
N ASN A 124 7.05 -10.43 3.27
CA ASN A 124 5.72 -10.96 3.61
C ASN A 124 5.43 -10.92 5.12
N ASP A 125 6.45 -11.12 5.96
CA ASP A 125 6.33 -11.04 7.42
C ASP A 125 5.90 -9.64 7.91
N ILE A 126 6.28 -8.58 7.17
CA ILE A 126 5.84 -7.21 7.42
C ILE A 126 4.38 -7.00 7.01
N GLN A 127 3.94 -7.66 5.93
CA GLN A 127 2.54 -7.64 5.51
C GLN A 127 1.66 -8.36 6.53
N GLU A 128 2.08 -9.53 7.00
CA GLU A 128 1.43 -10.31 8.05
C GLU A 128 1.27 -9.51 9.35
N GLU A 129 2.31 -8.76 9.76
CA GLU A 129 2.27 -7.88 10.94
C GLU A 129 1.15 -6.84 10.82
N VAL A 130 0.99 -6.21 9.64
CA VAL A 130 -0.07 -5.25 9.37
C VAL A 130 -1.45 -5.92 9.44
N ILE A 131 -1.60 -7.10 8.82
CA ILE A 131 -2.87 -7.84 8.76
C ILE A 131 -3.33 -8.24 10.17
N GLN A 132 -2.41 -8.75 10.98
CA GLN A 132 -2.66 -9.05 12.39
C GLN A 132 -3.09 -7.80 13.16
N LYS A 133 -2.43 -6.66 12.91
CA LYS A 133 -2.77 -5.39 13.53
C LYS A 133 -4.17 -4.91 13.18
N TYR A 134 -4.62 -5.11 11.94
CA TYR A 134 -6.01 -4.85 11.52
C TYR A 134 -7.01 -5.90 12.02
N SER A 135 -6.54 -7.09 12.39
CA SER A 135 -7.39 -8.24 12.76
C SER A 135 -8.32 -8.67 11.62
N LEU A 136 -7.78 -8.70 10.39
CA LEU A 136 -8.52 -9.11 9.20
C LEU A 136 -8.33 -10.60 8.93
N PRO A 137 -9.39 -11.33 8.50
CA PRO A 137 -9.22 -12.66 7.94
C PRO A 137 -8.41 -12.57 6.65
N GLU A 138 -7.45 -13.46 6.49
CA GLU A 138 -6.57 -13.52 5.33
C GLU A 138 -6.99 -14.64 4.38
N MET A 139 -6.92 -14.36 3.07
CA MET A 139 -7.07 -15.35 2.02
C MET A 139 -5.88 -15.28 1.06
N SER A 140 -5.28 -16.43 0.77
CA SER A 140 -4.27 -16.56 -0.28
C SER A 140 -4.92 -17.04 -1.56
N VAL A 141 -4.54 -16.44 -2.69
CA VAL A 141 -5.21 -16.63 -3.98
C VAL A 141 -4.18 -16.84 -5.06
N LYS A 142 -4.33 -17.94 -5.80
CA LYS A 142 -3.61 -18.19 -7.06
C LYS A 142 -4.43 -17.71 -8.25
N GLU A 143 -3.78 -17.46 -9.39
CA GLU A 143 -4.45 -16.93 -10.58
C GLU A 143 -5.67 -17.75 -11.03
N ALA A 144 -5.62 -19.07 -10.86
CA ALA A 144 -6.72 -19.98 -11.20
C ALA A 144 -7.98 -19.80 -10.32
N GLU A 145 -7.90 -19.12 -9.18
CA GLU A 145 -8.95 -19.04 -8.15
C GLU A 145 -9.67 -17.68 -8.13
N TYR A 146 -9.41 -16.81 -9.11
CA TYR A 146 -9.99 -15.46 -9.12
C TYR A 146 -11.51 -15.44 -9.25
N THR A 147 -12.10 -16.50 -9.82
CA THR A 147 -13.56 -16.62 -9.99
C THR A 147 -14.30 -16.78 -8.66
N THR A 148 -13.65 -17.31 -7.62
CA THR A 148 -14.22 -17.47 -6.27
C THR A 148 -13.84 -16.34 -5.32
N LEU A 149 -12.88 -15.49 -5.70
CA LEU A 149 -12.39 -14.38 -4.90
C LEU A 149 -13.46 -13.31 -4.62
N LEU A 150 -14.12 -12.80 -5.67
CA LEU A 150 -15.08 -11.70 -5.54
C LEU A 150 -16.26 -12.05 -4.60
N PRO A 151 -16.90 -13.24 -4.71
CA PRO A 151 -17.91 -13.68 -3.74
C PRO A 151 -17.37 -13.75 -2.30
N ALA A 152 -16.18 -14.31 -2.10
CA ALA A 152 -15.59 -14.42 -0.76
C ALA A 152 -15.31 -13.05 -0.12
N VAL A 153 -14.85 -12.08 -0.91
CA VAL A 153 -14.67 -10.69 -0.45
C VAL A 153 -16.01 -10.07 -0.09
N ALA A 154 -17.05 -10.25 -0.91
CA ALA A 154 -18.38 -9.76 -0.59
C ALA A 154 -18.92 -10.36 0.72
N ASP A 155 -18.68 -11.66 0.94
CA ASP A 155 -19.05 -12.35 2.17
C ASP A 155 -18.30 -11.82 3.41
N SER A 156 -17.05 -11.38 3.26
CA SER A 156 -16.26 -10.79 4.35
C SER A 156 -16.86 -9.50 4.96
N PHE A 157 -17.80 -8.86 4.25
CA PHE A 157 -18.51 -7.68 4.74
C PHE A 157 -19.86 -7.98 5.40
N LYS A 158 -20.38 -9.20 5.23
CA LYS A 158 -21.66 -9.63 5.81
C LYS A 158 -21.55 -9.79 7.33
N PHE A 159 -22.70 -9.80 8.02
CA PHE A 159 -22.79 -10.02 9.47
C PHE A 159 -21.91 -9.11 10.34
N GLY A 160 -21.64 -7.89 9.88
CA GLY A 160 -20.79 -6.93 10.60
C GLY A 160 -19.28 -7.07 10.34
N GLY A 161 -18.86 -8.00 9.48
CA GLY A 161 -17.45 -8.19 9.11
C GLY A 161 -16.81 -6.93 8.54
N LYS A 162 -15.56 -6.64 8.93
CA LYS A 162 -14.85 -5.42 8.50
C LYS A 162 -14.19 -5.53 7.13
N GLY A 163 -14.10 -6.73 6.57
CA GLY A 163 -13.46 -7.02 5.30
C GLY A 163 -12.39 -8.10 5.45
N CYS A 164 -11.38 -8.09 4.60
CA CYS A 164 -10.38 -9.15 4.50
C CYS A 164 -9.02 -8.64 4.02
N ALA A 165 -8.01 -9.47 4.20
CA ALA A 165 -6.71 -9.36 3.56
C ALA A 165 -6.58 -10.41 2.45
N ILE A 166 -6.00 -10.04 1.31
CA ILE A 166 -5.87 -10.87 0.11
C ILE A 166 -4.40 -10.91 -0.28
N CYS A 167 -3.80 -12.10 -0.22
CA CYS A 167 -2.48 -12.38 -0.75
C CYS A 167 -2.60 -12.93 -2.17
N PHE A 168 -2.04 -12.22 -3.15
CA PHE A 168 -1.89 -12.73 -4.51
C PHE A 168 -0.52 -13.40 -4.64
N GLU A 169 -0.47 -14.72 -4.49
CA GLU A 169 0.79 -15.47 -4.30
C GLU A 169 1.82 -15.24 -5.42
N ASP A 170 1.34 -15.10 -6.66
CA ASP A 170 2.20 -14.97 -7.84
C ASP A 170 2.53 -13.52 -8.22
N GLU A 171 1.93 -12.55 -7.54
CA GLU A 171 2.04 -11.14 -7.88
C GLU A 171 3.18 -10.42 -7.15
N SER A 172 3.66 -9.34 -7.78
CA SER A 172 4.75 -8.50 -7.28
C SER A 172 4.26 -7.20 -6.64
N HIS A 173 5.18 -6.34 -6.19
CA HIS A 173 4.88 -4.99 -5.70
C HIS A 173 4.05 -4.13 -6.68
N PHE A 174 4.15 -4.42 -7.98
CA PHE A 174 3.50 -3.66 -9.06
C PHE A 174 2.24 -4.32 -9.60
N MET A 175 1.61 -5.22 -8.84
CA MET A 175 0.39 -5.94 -9.23
C MET A 175 -0.77 -5.06 -9.71
N GLN A 176 -0.82 -3.80 -9.32
CA GLN A 176 -1.81 -2.84 -9.80
C GLN A 176 -1.73 -2.59 -11.32
N GLN A 177 -0.59 -2.91 -11.96
CA GLN A 177 -0.43 -2.79 -13.41
C GLN A 177 -1.07 -3.99 -14.14
N THR A 178 -1.00 -5.18 -13.55
CA THR A 178 -1.50 -6.45 -14.13
C THR A 178 -2.93 -6.77 -13.70
N LYS A 179 -3.36 -6.28 -12.53
CA LYS A 179 -4.64 -6.63 -11.88
C LYS A 179 -5.52 -5.41 -11.60
N ALA A 180 -5.39 -4.35 -12.41
CA ALA A 180 -6.19 -3.12 -12.27
C ALA A 180 -7.70 -3.38 -12.27
N ASP A 181 -8.18 -4.21 -13.19
CA ASP A 181 -9.61 -4.55 -13.31
C ASP A 181 -10.12 -5.25 -12.04
N LEU A 182 -9.31 -6.16 -11.49
CA LEU A 182 -9.65 -6.87 -10.25
C LEU A 182 -9.72 -5.91 -9.07
N LEU A 183 -8.75 -4.99 -8.93
CA LEU A 183 -8.78 -3.96 -7.90
C LEU A 183 -10.01 -3.03 -8.03
N ALA A 184 -10.45 -2.76 -9.26
CA ALA A 184 -11.67 -1.99 -9.51
C ALA A 184 -12.93 -2.76 -9.08
N GLU A 185 -13.02 -4.06 -9.36
CA GLU A 185 -14.12 -4.91 -8.89
C GLU A 185 -14.16 -5.00 -7.35
N LEU A 186 -13.00 -5.11 -6.69
CA LEU A 186 -12.93 -5.06 -5.22
C LEU A 186 -13.47 -3.73 -4.67
N ALA A 187 -13.14 -2.61 -5.33
CA ALA A 187 -13.66 -1.29 -4.97
C ALA A 187 -15.18 -1.18 -5.17
N LYS A 188 -15.70 -1.77 -6.24
CA LYS A 188 -17.13 -1.84 -6.52
C LYS A 188 -17.87 -2.64 -5.45
N ILE A 189 -17.38 -3.83 -5.08
CA ILE A 189 -17.97 -4.66 -4.01
C ILE A 189 -18.03 -3.88 -2.69
N MET A 190 -16.95 -3.19 -2.33
CA MET A 190 -16.93 -2.35 -1.13
C MET A 190 -17.97 -1.23 -1.20
N ALA A 191 -18.13 -0.57 -2.35
CA ALA A 191 -19.11 0.49 -2.53
C ALA A 191 -20.56 -0.03 -2.48
N GLU A 192 -20.84 -1.20 -3.06
CA GLU A 192 -22.16 -1.85 -3.02
C GLU A 192 -22.55 -2.26 -1.59
N ALA A 193 -21.58 -2.72 -0.79
CA ALA A 193 -21.81 -3.01 0.62
C ALA A 193 -22.27 -1.77 1.41
N ASP A 194 -21.84 -0.55 1.05
CA ASP A 194 -22.31 0.70 1.65
C ASP A 194 -23.78 0.96 1.33
N GLN A 195 -24.14 0.81 0.05
CA GLN A 195 -25.48 1.09 -0.43
C GLN A 195 -26.52 0.19 0.23
N LEU A 196 -26.22 -1.10 0.40
CA LEU A 196 -27.12 -2.05 1.08
C LEU A 196 -27.37 -1.65 2.54
N LYS A 197 -26.32 -1.23 3.26
CA LYS A 197 -26.46 -0.76 4.64
C LYS A 197 -27.31 0.51 4.74
N ARG A 198 -27.16 1.46 3.82
CA ARG A 198 -27.97 2.68 3.81
C ARG A 198 -29.45 2.40 3.52
N ARG A 199 -29.74 1.43 2.64
CA ARG A 199 -31.12 1.03 2.31
C ARG A 199 -31.81 0.27 3.43
N SER A 200 -31.10 -0.48 4.26
CA SER A 200 -31.69 -1.18 5.42
C SER A 200 -32.05 -0.28 6.60
N HIS A 201 -31.65 1.01 6.56
CA HIS A 201 -31.94 2.00 7.60
C HIS A 201 -32.97 3.07 7.16
N LEU A 202 -33.56 2.92 5.97
CA LEU A 202 -34.72 3.65 5.48
C LEU A 202 -35.96 2.75 5.56
#